data_AF-A0A7R8ZC08-F1
#
_entry.id   AF-A0A7R8ZC08-F1
#
_cell.length_a   1.000
_cell.length_b   1.000
_cell.length_c   1.000
_cell.angle_alpha   90.00
_cell.angle_beta   90.00
_cell.angle_gamma   90.00
#
_symmetry.space_group_name_H-M   'P 1'
#
loop_
_entity.id
_entity.type
_entity.pdbx_description
1 polymer ?
#
loop_
_entity_poly.entity_id
_entity_poly.type
_entity_poly.pdbx_seq_one_letter_code
_entity_poly.pdbx_strand_id
1 'polypeptide(L)'
;MESGFQDHLQSYRSSMASLVLTDSFKKLPDQIMMSVPELIRKKRDGEELTDDELHSFVTGVTDGTVQDCQVGAMLMAMYIRGMSNTEAANLTRHMAQSGDLLTWDPLWKDLLVDKHSTGGVGDKVSLPLAPALAALGLKVEQGL
;
A
#
# COMPACT_ATOMS: atom_id res chain seq x y z
N MET A 1 8.25 52.90 -11.42
CA MET A 1 7.90 51.49 -11.74
C MET A 1 8.45 50.48 -10.72
N GLU A 2 9.21 50.89 -9.69
CA GLU A 2 9.70 49.97 -8.65
C GLU A 2 8.80 49.88 -7.40
N SER A 3 7.91 50.86 -7.16
CA SER A 3 7.05 50.87 -5.97
C SER A 3 5.98 49.77 -6.00
N GLY A 4 5.33 49.55 -7.15
CA GLY A 4 4.27 48.54 -7.29
C GLY A 4 4.74 47.08 -7.21
N PHE A 5 6.02 46.80 -7.46
CA PHE A 5 6.58 45.45 -7.35
C PHE A 5 6.88 45.09 -5.88
N GLN A 6 7.37 46.06 -5.09
CA GLN A 6 7.61 45.89 -3.66
C GLN A 6 6.30 45.72 -2.88
N ASP A 7 5.26 46.48 -3.24
CA ASP A 7 3.92 46.36 -2.63
C ASP A 7 3.30 44.97 -2.90
N HIS A 8 3.50 44.43 -4.11
CA HIS A 8 3.04 43.08 -4.45
C HIS A 8 3.78 42.00 -3.64
N LEU A 9 5.10 42.11 -3.48
CA LEU A 9 5.89 41.18 -2.68
C LEU A 9 5.55 41.25 -1.19
N GLN A 10 5.23 42.43 -0.67
CA GLN A 10 4.78 42.62 0.71
C GLN A 10 3.41 41.99 0.95
N SER A 11 2.48 42.13 0.00
CA SER A 11 1.17 41.46 0.03
C SER A 11 1.30 39.93 -0.03
N TYR A 12 2.20 39.40 -0.87
CA TYR A 12 2.48 37.96 -0.93
C TYR A 12 3.12 37.44 0.36
N ARG A 13 4.06 38.19 0.95
CA ARG A 13 4.68 37.84 2.24
C ARG A 13 3.70 37.87 3.39
N SER A 14 2.77 38.83 3.41
CA SER A 14 1.73 38.92 4.44
C SER A 14 0.66 37.82 4.28
N SER A 15 0.27 37.50 3.04
CA SER A 15 -0.64 36.38 2.75
C SER A 15 -0.02 35.02 3.11
N MET A 16 1.26 34.80 2.80
CA MET A 16 2.02 33.60 3.19
C MET A 16 2.25 33.54 4.71
N ALA A 17 2.50 34.66 5.38
CA ALA A 17 2.64 34.71 6.83
C ALA A 17 1.31 34.35 7.53
N SER A 18 0.15 34.76 6.98
CA SER A 18 -1.16 34.35 7.51
C SER A 18 -1.49 32.88 7.20
N LEU A 19 -1.07 32.35 6.05
CA LEU A 19 -1.24 30.94 5.70
C LEU A 19 -0.40 30.00 6.58
N VAL A 20 0.73 30.49 7.10
CA VAL A 20 1.60 29.73 8.03
C VAL A 20 1.15 29.87 9.49
N LEU A 21 0.28 30.84 9.81
CA LEU A 21 -0.15 31.16 11.18
C LEU A 21 -1.63 30.89 11.49
N THR A 22 -2.42 30.31 10.57
CA THR A 22 -3.75 29.79 10.92
C THR A 22 -3.66 28.34 11.39
N ASP A 23 -3.41 28.20 12.69
CA ASP A 23 -3.97 27.19 13.59
C ASP A 23 -4.71 26.00 12.95
N SER A 24 -3.96 24.99 12.52
CA SER A 24 -4.47 23.61 12.43
C SER A 24 -3.53 22.55 12.99
N PHE A 25 -2.50 22.96 13.75
CA PHE A 25 -1.74 22.08 14.64
C PHE A 25 -2.54 21.72 15.90
N LYS A 26 -3.72 21.10 15.73
CA LYS A 26 -4.53 20.60 16.84
C LYS A 26 -5.11 19.22 16.56
N LYS A 27 -4.21 18.24 16.58
CA LYS A 27 -4.30 16.98 17.33
C LYS A 27 -2.99 16.22 17.06
N LEU A 28 -2.15 16.03 18.09
CA LEU A 28 -1.18 14.94 18.11
C LEU A 28 -1.89 13.78 18.81
N PRO A 29 -2.39 12.76 18.10
CA PRO A 29 -2.70 11.48 18.71
C PRO A 29 -1.41 10.64 18.81
N ASP A 30 -1.46 9.65 19.69
CA ASP A 30 -0.37 8.77 20.11
C ASP A 30 0.40 8.12 18.94
N GLN A 31 1.73 7.96 19.13
CA GLN A 31 2.74 7.48 18.18
C GLN A 31 3.00 8.38 16.96
N ILE A 32 4.26 8.87 16.85
CA ILE A 32 4.74 9.57 15.65
C ILE A 32 4.80 8.53 14.51
N MET A 33 3.72 8.45 13.73
CA MET A 33 3.70 7.69 12.50
C MET A 33 4.63 8.36 11.49
N MET A 34 5.63 7.63 10.96
CA MET A 34 6.51 8.15 9.92
C MET A 34 5.69 8.52 8.68
N SER A 35 6.05 9.65 8.05
CA SER A 35 5.40 10.06 6.80
C SER A 35 5.81 9.16 5.64
N VAL A 36 4.96 9.06 4.61
CA VAL A 36 5.22 8.22 3.42
C VAL A 36 6.57 8.53 2.75
N PRO A 37 6.98 9.81 2.56
CA PRO A 37 8.32 10.12 2.03
C PRO A 37 9.45 9.59 2.90
N GLU A 38 9.27 9.53 4.22
CA GLU A 38 10.27 8.98 5.15
C GLU A 38 10.33 7.46 5.09
N LEU A 39 9.20 6.78 4.91
CA LEU A 39 9.17 5.33 4.65
C LEU A 39 9.91 4.99 3.34
N ILE A 40 9.66 5.76 2.27
CA ILE A 40 10.36 5.60 0.99
C ILE A 40 11.86 5.84 1.18
N ARG A 41 12.26 6.90 1.89
CA ARG A 41 13.66 7.19 2.19
C ARG A 41 14.32 6.02 2.92
N LYS A 42 13.68 5.54 3.99
CA LYS A 42 14.14 4.40 4.79
C LYS A 42 14.35 3.16 3.93
N LYS A 43 13.35 2.77 3.14
CA LYS A 43 13.47 1.59 2.27
C LYS A 43 14.52 1.77 1.18
N ARG A 44 14.59 2.96 0.56
CA ARG A 44 15.61 3.32 -0.44
C ARG A 44 17.02 3.23 0.14
N ASP A 45 17.21 3.58 1.40
CA ASP A 45 18.52 3.56 2.06
C ASP A 45 18.92 2.13 2.49
N GLY A 46 18.02 1.16 2.31
CA GLY A 46 18.26 -0.27 2.54
C GLY A 46 17.87 -0.75 3.93
N GLU A 47 17.17 0.08 4.69
CA GLU A 47 16.64 -0.27 6.00
C GLU A 47 15.35 -1.09 5.86
N GLU A 48 15.11 -1.97 6.84
CA GLU A 48 13.87 -2.77 6.90
C GLU A 48 12.70 -1.92 7.41
N LEU A 49 11.54 -2.11 6.79
CA LEU A 49 10.28 -1.55 7.26
C LEU A 49 9.70 -2.40 8.39
N THR A 50 9.20 -1.75 9.44
CA THR A 50 8.51 -2.43 10.55
C THR A 50 7.10 -2.88 10.13
N ASP A 51 6.48 -3.75 10.93
CA ASP A 51 5.10 -4.19 10.70
C ASP A 51 4.11 -3.01 10.70
N ASP A 52 4.24 -2.10 11.68
CA ASP A 52 3.43 -0.89 11.76
C ASP A 52 3.64 0.02 10.54
N GLU A 53 4.87 0.23 10.10
CA GLU A 53 5.18 1.06 8.92
C GLU A 53 4.57 0.50 7.63
N LEU A 54 4.60 -0.83 7.46
CA LEU A 54 3.96 -1.52 6.34
C LEU A 54 2.44 -1.42 6.43
N HIS A 55 1.86 -1.57 7.63
CA HIS A 55 0.44 -1.40 7.86
C HIS A 55 -0.04 0.01 7.47
N SER A 56 0.69 1.05 7.91
CA SER A 56 0.40 2.44 7.60
C SER A 56 0.48 2.72 6.11
N PHE A 57 1.49 2.17 5.43
CA PHE A 57 1.63 2.31 3.99
C PHE A 57 0.48 1.66 3.23
N VAL A 58 0.14 0.40 3.54
CA VAL A 58 -0.97 -0.32 2.88
C VAL A 58 -2.30 0.36 3.13
N THR A 59 -2.55 0.81 4.36
CA THR A 59 -3.76 1.58 4.70
C THR A 59 -3.84 2.84 3.85
N GLY A 60 -2.74 3.59 3.77
CA GLY A 60 -2.68 4.83 3.00
C GLY A 60 -2.85 4.63 1.48
N VAL A 61 -2.42 3.48 0.95
CA VAL A 61 -2.69 3.10 -0.44
C VAL A 61 -4.17 2.77 -0.64
N THR A 62 -4.77 2.07 0.31
CA THR A 62 -6.15 1.59 0.21
C THR A 62 -7.18 2.72 0.39
N ASP A 63 -6.91 3.68 1.27
CA ASP A 63 -7.78 4.84 1.53
C ASP A 63 -7.55 6.03 0.58
N GLY A 64 -6.53 5.95 -0.28
CA GLY A 64 -6.18 6.97 -1.26
C GLY A 64 -5.40 8.17 -0.70
N THR A 65 -4.91 8.11 0.54
CA THR A 65 -4.06 9.18 1.11
C THR A 65 -2.61 9.15 0.61
N VAL A 66 -2.13 8.01 0.10
CA VAL A 66 -0.85 7.85 -0.59
C VAL A 66 -1.03 8.13 -2.07
N GLN A 67 -0.21 9.04 -2.63
CA GLN A 67 -0.28 9.37 -4.06
C GLN A 67 0.39 8.30 -4.92
N ASP A 68 -0.09 8.11 -6.16
CA ASP A 68 0.47 7.13 -7.11
C ASP A 68 2.00 7.25 -7.30
N CYS A 69 2.52 8.47 -7.29
CA CYS A 69 3.96 8.72 -7.41
C CYS A 69 4.75 8.18 -6.21
N GLN A 70 4.15 8.21 -5.01
CA GLN A 70 4.74 7.65 -3.79
C GLN A 70 4.66 6.12 -3.79
N VAL A 71 3.57 5.55 -4.30
CA VAL A 71 3.44 4.09 -4.51
C VAL A 71 4.54 3.61 -5.46
N GLY A 72 4.68 4.25 -6.63
CA GLY A 72 5.72 3.92 -7.59
C GLY A 72 7.13 4.04 -7.02
N ALA A 73 7.40 5.08 -6.22
CA ALA A 73 8.69 5.27 -5.56
C ALA A 73 8.99 4.17 -4.51
N MET A 74 8.00 3.78 -3.71
CA MET A 74 8.13 2.67 -2.75
C MET A 74 8.40 1.34 -3.47
N LEU A 75 7.63 1.03 -4.51
CA LEU A 75 7.81 -0.18 -5.32
C LEU A 75 9.21 -0.24 -5.95
N MET A 76 9.70 0.89 -6.47
CA MET A 76 11.05 0.97 -7.01
C MET A 76 12.11 0.76 -5.92
N ALA A 77 11.92 1.32 -4.72
CA ALA A 77 12.82 1.09 -3.60
C ALA A 77 12.85 -0.40 -3.18
N MET A 78 11.70 -1.05 -3.07
CA MET A 78 11.56 -2.49 -2.81
C MET A 78 12.20 -3.33 -3.90
N TYR A 79 12.07 -2.95 -5.18
CA TYR A 79 12.69 -3.65 -6.30
C TYR A 79 14.23 -3.59 -6.24
N ILE A 80 14.80 -2.41 -5.98
CA ILE A 80 16.26 -2.21 -5.95
C ILE A 80 16.90 -2.81 -4.70
N ARG A 81 16.26 -2.68 -3.54
CA ARG A 81 16.81 -3.14 -2.24
C ARG A 81 16.36 -4.55 -1.84
N GLY A 82 15.33 -5.07 -2.47
CA GLY A 82 14.67 -6.31 -2.06
C GLY A 82 13.83 -6.12 -0.80
N MET A 83 13.28 -7.23 -0.32
CA MET A 83 12.57 -7.33 0.96
C MET A 83 13.07 -8.54 1.71
N SER A 84 13.10 -8.46 3.04
CA SER A 84 13.26 -9.64 3.88
C SER A 84 11.99 -10.49 3.83
N ASN A 85 12.10 -11.77 4.22
CA ASN A 85 10.94 -12.65 4.31
C ASN A 85 9.88 -12.11 5.30
N THR A 86 10.34 -11.45 6.37
CA THR A 86 9.45 -10.82 7.37
C THR A 86 8.69 -9.65 6.76
N GLU A 87 9.38 -8.75 6.04
CA GLU A 87 8.73 -7.64 5.34
C GLU A 87 7.71 -8.15 4.32
N ALA A 88 8.09 -9.14 3.49
CA ALA A 88 7.21 -9.72 2.48
C ALA A 88 5.95 -10.36 3.11
N ALA A 89 6.11 -11.11 4.21
CA ALA A 89 5.00 -11.74 4.91
C ALA A 89 4.05 -10.71 5.55
N ASN A 90 4.60 -9.66 6.15
CA ASN A 90 3.81 -8.60 6.77
C ASN A 90 3.07 -7.76 5.71
N LEU A 91 3.76 -7.36 4.63
CA LEU A 91 3.14 -6.66 3.50
C LEU A 91 1.98 -7.48 2.92
N THR A 92 2.20 -8.78 2.66
CA THR A 92 1.17 -9.68 2.13
C THR A 92 -0.03 -9.78 3.08
N ARG A 93 0.22 -9.88 4.40
CA ARG A 93 -0.85 -9.94 5.40
C ARG A 93 -1.69 -8.66 5.40
N HIS A 94 -1.04 -7.49 5.43
CA HIS A 94 -1.75 -6.21 5.43
C HIS A 94 -2.53 -5.99 4.13
N MET A 95 -1.98 -6.39 2.97
CA MET A 95 -2.69 -6.36 1.70
C MET A 95 -3.90 -7.31 1.68
N ALA A 96 -3.78 -8.50 2.25
CA ALA A 96 -4.90 -9.44 2.33
C ALA A 96 -6.02 -8.92 3.25
N GLN A 97 -5.67 -8.17 4.29
CA GLN A 97 -6.60 -7.63 5.28
C GLN A 97 -7.17 -6.26 4.90
N SER A 98 -6.67 -5.61 3.85
CA SER A 98 -7.14 -4.29 3.43
C SER A 98 -8.47 -4.31 2.67
N GLY A 99 -8.92 -5.50 2.25
CA GLY A 99 -10.21 -5.72 1.60
C GLY A 99 -11.10 -6.70 2.34
N ASP A 100 -12.12 -7.22 1.65
CA ASP A 100 -13.05 -8.19 2.20
C ASP A 100 -12.43 -9.59 2.30
N LEU A 101 -12.66 -10.25 3.43
CA LEU A 101 -12.27 -11.63 3.66
C LEU A 101 -13.48 -12.55 3.49
N LEU A 102 -13.38 -13.50 2.54
CA LEU A 102 -14.41 -14.50 2.32
C LEU A 102 -14.43 -15.51 3.47
N THR A 103 -15.63 -15.89 3.90
CA THR A 103 -15.86 -16.93 4.91
C THR A 103 -16.68 -18.06 4.30
N TRP A 104 -16.19 -19.29 4.42
CA TRP A 104 -16.86 -20.48 3.89
C TRP A 104 -17.48 -21.34 5.00
N ASP A 105 -18.34 -22.27 4.60
CA ASP A 105 -18.88 -23.29 5.49
C ASP A 105 -17.72 -24.07 6.16
N PRO A 106 -17.73 -24.25 7.50
CA PRO A 106 -16.70 -25.04 8.20
C PRO A 106 -16.47 -26.44 7.64
N LEU A 107 -17.49 -27.05 7.01
CA LEU A 107 -17.39 -28.34 6.33
C LEU A 107 -16.43 -28.33 5.13
N TRP A 108 -16.14 -27.15 4.57
CA TRP A 108 -15.27 -27.00 3.40
C TRP A 108 -13.82 -26.72 3.77
N LYS A 109 -13.49 -26.58 5.07
CA LYS A 109 -12.16 -26.17 5.53
C LYS A 109 -11.02 -27.01 4.93
N ASP A 110 -11.20 -28.32 4.85
CA ASP A 110 -10.19 -29.24 4.31
C ASP A 110 -10.38 -29.54 2.80
N LEU A 111 -11.35 -28.90 2.16
CA LEU A 111 -11.69 -29.05 0.74
C LEU A 111 -11.33 -27.83 -0.10
N LEU A 112 -11.07 -26.67 0.54
CA LEU A 112 -10.71 -25.43 -0.14
C LEU A 112 -9.30 -25.52 -0.73
N VAL A 113 -9.22 -25.32 -2.04
CA VAL A 113 -7.97 -25.34 -2.80
C VAL A 113 -7.95 -24.20 -3.80
N ASP A 114 -6.76 -23.67 -4.07
CA ASP A 114 -6.55 -22.68 -5.12
C ASP A 114 -5.24 -22.99 -5.87
N LYS A 115 -5.16 -22.55 -7.13
CA LYS A 115 -3.94 -22.56 -7.93
C LYS A 115 -3.71 -21.16 -8.46
N HIS A 116 -2.53 -20.64 -8.14
CA HIS A 116 -2.00 -19.42 -8.73
C HIS A 116 -0.80 -19.72 -9.65
N SER A 117 -0.57 -18.88 -10.66
CA SER A 117 0.59 -18.95 -11.54
C SER A 117 1.33 -17.62 -11.50
N THR A 118 2.66 -17.66 -11.50
CA THR A 118 3.50 -16.46 -11.65
C THR A 118 3.44 -15.87 -13.06
N GLY A 119 2.73 -16.52 -13.98
CA GLY A 119 2.56 -16.11 -15.37
C GLY A 119 3.46 -16.89 -16.34
N GLY A 120 3.13 -16.79 -17.63
CA GLY A 120 3.83 -17.49 -18.70
C GLY A 120 2.96 -17.54 -19.96
N VAL A 121 3.56 -17.30 -21.12
CA VAL A 121 2.81 -17.29 -22.39
C VAL A 121 2.21 -18.66 -22.64
N GLY A 122 0.87 -18.73 -22.66
CA GLY A 122 0.14 -19.96 -22.94
C GLY A 122 -0.21 -20.81 -21.71
N ASP A 123 -0.03 -20.33 -20.47
CA ASP A 123 -0.51 -21.04 -19.28
C ASP A 123 -2.05 -21.02 -19.21
N LYS A 124 -2.66 -22.00 -19.87
CA LYS A 124 -4.12 -22.24 -19.84
C LYS A 124 -4.51 -23.28 -18.80
N VAL A 125 -3.61 -23.72 -17.92
CA VAL A 125 -3.83 -24.88 -17.02
C VAL A 125 -4.94 -24.59 -16.01
N SER A 126 -5.10 -23.34 -15.57
CA SER A 126 -6.12 -22.99 -14.57
C SER A 126 -7.54 -23.33 -15.04
N LEU A 127 -7.84 -23.08 -16.32
CA LEU A 127 -9.18 -23.24 -16.91
C LEU A 127 -9.72 -24.68 -16.84
N PRO A 128 -8.99 -25.74 -17.27
CA PRO A 128 -9.43 -27.12 -17.11
C PRO A 128 -9.20 -27.67 -15.69
N LEU A 129 -8.27 -27.10 -14.92
CA LEU A 129 -7.94 -27.62 -13.59
C LEU A 129 -9.04 -27.35 -12.56
N ALA A 130 -9.65 -26.16 -12.57
CA ALA A 130 -10.74 -25.82 -11.65
C ALA A 130 -11.93 -26.81 -11.73
N PRO A 131 -12.53 -27.09 -12.91
CA PRO A 131 -13.62 -28.07 -12.99
C PRO A 131 -13.16 -29.50 -12.70
N ALA A 132 -11.90 -29.85 -13.01
CA ALA A 132 -11.38 -31.18 -12.69
C ALA A 132 -11.30 -31.43 -11.17
N LEU A 133 -10.77 -30.46 -10.41
CA LEU A 133 -10.73 -30.54 -8.95
C LEU A 133 -12.13 -30.50 -8.33
N ALA A 134 -13.02 -29.66 -8.87
CA ALA A 134 -14.41 -29.60 -8.43
C ALA A 134 -15.16 -30.94 -8.65
N ALA A 135 -14.91 -31.63 -9.76
CA ALA A 135 -15.46 -32.95 -10.03
C ALA A 135 -14.97 -34.04 -9.05
N LEU A 136 -13.81 -33.83 -8.41
CA LEU A 136 -13.27 -34.69 -7.36
C LEU A 136 -13.80 -34.33 -5.96
N GLY A 137 -14.72 -33.37 -5.86
CA GLY A 137 -15.34 -32.96 -4.59
C GLY A 137 -14.61 -31.84 -3.85
N LEU A 138 -13.52 -31.30 -4.40
CA LEU A 138 -12.82 -30.15 -3.84
C LEU A 138 -13.59 -28.85 -4.13
N LYS A 139 -13.29 -27.81 -3.33
CA LYS A 139 -13.85 -26.47 -3.47
C LYS A 139 -12.77 -25.56 -4.02
N VAL A 140 -12.90 -25.21 -5.29
CA VAL A 140 -11.92 -24.37 -5.99
C VAL A 140 -12.46 -22.95 -6.08
N GLU A 141 -11.75 -22.01 -5.46
CA GLU A 141 -12.01 -20.58 -5.62
C GLU A 141 -10.88 -19.99 -6.44
N GLN A 142 -11.03 -19.99 -7.77
CA GLN A 142 -10.16 -19.20 -8.64
C GLN A 142 -10.84 -17.85 -8.87
N GLY A 143 -10.21 -16.77 -8.38
CA GLY A 143 -10.53 -15.43 -8.84
C GLY A 143 -10.19 -15.34 -10.33
N LEU A 144 -11.17 -15.64 -11.18
CA LEU A 144 -11.12 -15.43 -12.63
C LEU A 144 -11.44 -13.97 -12.96
#